data_AF-A0A545UIW2-F1
#
_entry.id   AF-A0A545UIW2-F1
#
_cell.length_a   1.000
_cell.length_b   1.000
_cell.length_c   1.000
_cell.angle_alpha   90.00
_cell.angle_beta   90.00
_cell.angle_gamma   90.00
#
_symmetry.space_group_name_H-M   'P 1'
#
loop_
_entity.id
_entity.type
_entity.pdbx_description
1 polymer ?
#
loop_
_entity_poly.entity_id
_entity_poly.type
_entity_poly.pdbx_seq_one_letter_code
_entity_poly.pdbx_strand_id
1 'polypeptide(L)'
;MMKIDNLGKVYTAIMAIYFVVSGFNALMDIDSKLARIGLSAVDLDGKVAFILIYCSLMVGIGIALALIFYFSKTWIYSAILAVTIVSSFIAFRLLGSIMLGAMSSTQISFILVELIEVAVGLLLIIKSRQVPRVYAG
;
A
#
# COMPACT_ATOMS: atom_id res chain seq x y z
N MET A 1 11.43 -2.55 24.69
CA MET A 1 10.15 -3.25 24.47
C MET A 1 9.12 -2.35 23.79
N MET A 2 8.71 -1.22 24.40
CA MET A 2 7.73 -0.26 23.80
C MET A 2 8.14 0.36 22.46
N LYS A 3 9.43 0.61 22.22
CA LYS A 3 9.87 1.38 21.04
C LYS A 3 9.51 0.70 19.71
N ILE A 4 9.73 -0.61 19.58
CA ILE A 4 9.42 -1.34 18.33
C ILE A 4 7.91 -1.49 18.15
N ASP A 5 7.18 -1.76 19.25
CA ASP A 5 5.73 -1.89 19.21
C ASP A 5 5.05 -0.58 18.79
N ASN A 6 5.51 0.55 19.36
CA ASN A 6 5.03 1.87 18.97
C ASN A 6 5.40 2.21 17.52
N LEU A 7 6.62 1.92 17.08
CA LEU A 7 7.03 2.13 15.68
C LEU A 7 6.21 1.28 14.70
N GLY A 8 5.91 0.02 15.07
CA GLY A 8 5.05 -0.86 14.27
C GLY A 8 3.62 -0.37 14.17
N LYS A 9 3.04 0.13 15.28
CA LYS A 9 1.72 0.77 15.29
C LYS A 9 1.69 2.03 14.41
N VAL A 10 2.71 2.88 14.53
CA VAL A 10 2.85 4.09 13.72
C VAL A 10 2.98 3.73 12.23
N TYR A 11 3.83 2.76 11.89
CA TYR A 11 3.96 2.26 10.52
C TYR A 11 2.61 1.78 9.97
N THR A 12 1.90 0.91 10.70
CA THR A 12 0.59 0.41 10.28
C THR A 12 -0.44 1.52 10.11
N ALA A 13 -0.46 2.51 11.00
CA ALA A 13 -1.36 3.66 10.89
C ALA A 13 -1.04 4.51 9.65
N ILE A 14 0.25 4.78 9.40
CA ILE A 14 0.71 5.50 8.20
C ILE A 14 0.29 4.75 6.94
N MET A 15 0.51 3.42 6.88
CA MET A 15 0.13 2.62 5.71
C MET A 15 -1.39 2.63 5.48
N ALA A 16 -2.18 2.47 6.54
CA ALA A 16 -3.64 2.52 6.42
C ALA A 16 -4.11 3.89 5.90
N ILE A 17 -3.60 4.99 6.46
CA ILE A 17 -3.91 6.35 6.01
C ILE A 17 -3.46 6.57 4.58
N TYR A 18 -2.24 6.13 4.23
CA TYR A 18 -1.70 6.23 2.88
C TYR A 18 -2.62 5.60 1.84
N PHE A 19 -3.08 4.36 2.08
CA PHE A 19 -3.99 3.67 1.17
C PHE A 19 -5.35 4.37 1.06
N VAL A 20 -5.94 4.81 2.19
CA VAL A 20 -7.20 5.56 2.18
C VAL A 20 -7.06 6.87 1.41
N VAL A 21 -6.06 7.68 1.73
CA VAL A 21 -5.83 8.98 1.10
C VAL A 21 -5.50 8.83 -0.39
N SER A 22 -4.72 7.81 -0.77
CA SER A 22 -4.45 7.49 -2.18
C SER A 22 -5.73 7.15 -2.95
N GLY A 23 -6.64 6.41 -2.33
CA GLY A 23 -7.96 6.10 -2.89
C GLY A 23 -8.83 7.35 -3.06
N PHE A 24 -8.98 8.17 -2.02
CA PHE A 24 -9.72 9.43 -2.12
C PHE A 24 -9.12 10.39 -3.15
N ASN A 25 -7.79 10.45 -3.22
CA ASN A 25 -7.12 11.26 -4.23
C ASN A 25 -7.52 10.81 -5.64
N ALA A 26 -7.84 9.54 -5.89
CA ALA A 26 -8.33 9.03 -7.19
C ALA A 26 -9.64 9.67 -7.67
N LEU A 27 -10.43 10.21 -6.74
CA LEU A 27 -11.63 10.98 -7.06
C LEU A 27 -11.30 12.36 -7.64
N MET A 28 -10.09 12.86 -7.38
CA MET A 28 -9.61 14.13 -7.87
C MET A 28 -8.84 13.93 -9.19
N ASP A 29 -9.21 14.72 -10.20
CA ASP A 29 -8.54 14.80 -11.51
C ASP A 29 -8.41 13.44 -12.23
N ILE A 30 -9.58 12.84 -12.51
CA ILE A 30 -9.71 11.52 -13.15
C ILE A 30 -9.09 11.52 -14.55
N ASP A 31 -9.30 12.60 -15.31
CA ASP A 31 -8.82 12.73 -16.68
C ASP A 31 -7.29 12.72 -16.75
N SER A 32 -6.61 13.44 -15.85
CA SER A 32 -5.15 13.38 -15.71
C SER A 32 -4.66 11.98 -15.35
N LYS A 33 -5.40 11.24 -14.51
CA LYS A 33 -5.01 9.89 -14.09
C LYS A 33 -5.18 8.85 -15.20
N LEU A 34 -6.26 8.94 -15.96
CA LEU A 34 -6.46 8.13 -17.16
C LEU A 34 -5.39 8.44 -18.21
N ALA A 35 -5.09 9.73 -18.44
CA ALA A 35 -4.08 10.14 -19.40
C ALA A 35 -2.67 9.61 -19.05
N ARG A 36 -2.32 9.52 -17.74
CA ARG A 36 -1.03 8.95 -17.28
C ARG A 36 -0.84 7.48 -17.64
N ILE A 37 -1.92 6.73 -17.82
CA ILE A 37 -1.88 5.32 -18.24
C ILE A 37 -2.26 5.16 -19.72
N GLY A 38 -2.27 6.27 -20.48
CA GLY A 38 -2.58 6.25 -21.91
C GLY A 38 -4.05 5.96 -22.22
N LEU A 39 -4.95 6.13 -21.25
CA LEU A 39 -6.38 5.92 -21.43
C LEU A 39 -7.13 7.25 -21.49
N SER A 40 -8.24 7.24 -22.21
CA SER A 40 -9.26 8.28 -22.17
C SER A 40 -10.61 7.58 -22.04
N ALA A 41 -11.44 8.03 -21.10
CA ALA A 41 -12.79 7.48 -21.01
C ALA A 41 -13.61 7.93 -22.21
N VAL A 42 -14.30 6.98 -22.86
CA VAL A 42 -15.20 7.24 -23.99
C VAL A 42 -16.49 7.91 -23.50
N ASP A 43 -16.95 7.52 -22.31
CA ASP A 43 -18.17 8.00 -21.66
C ASP A 43 -17.94 8.24 -20.15
N LEU A 44 -18.98 8.78 -19.49
CA LEU A 44 -18.95 9.02 -18.06
C LEU A 44 -18.84 7.70 -17.27
N ASP A 45 -19.46 6.64 -17.75
CA ASP A 45 -19.48 5.33 -17.10
C ASP A 45 -18.08 4.73 -17.00
N GLY A 46 -17.23 4.90 -18.03
CA GLY A 46 -15.82 4.51 -17.98
C GLY A 46 -15.03 5.24 -16.90
N LYS A 47 -15.30 6.54 -16.69
CA LYS A 47 -14.68 7.30 -15.58
C LYS A 47 -15.14 6.77 -14.22
N VAL A 48 -16.44 6.52 -14.08
CA VAL A 48 -17.02 5.97 -12.85
C VAL A 48 -16.46 4.58 -12.55
N ALA A 49 -16.34 3.71 -13.54
CA ALA A 49 -15.78 2.37 -13.38
C ALA A 49 -14.30 2.41 -12.95
N PHE A 50 -13.49 3.26 -13.58
CA PHE A 50 -12.09 3.45 -13.19
C PHE A 50 -11.96 3.90 -11.73
N ILE A 51 -12.77 4.89 -11.34
CA ILE A 51 -12.83 5.38 -9.95
C ILE A 51 -13.23 4.25 -9.01
N LEU A 52 -14.34 3.55 -9.29
CA LEU A 52 -14.85 2.53 -8.41
C LEU A 52 -13.80 1.44 -8.19
N ILE A 53 -13.13 0.98 -9.24
CA ILE A 53 -12.08 -0.04 -9.12
C ILE A 53 -10.90 0.48 -8.30
N TYR A 54 -10.31 1.62 -8.69
CA TYR A 54 -9.10 2.11 -8.03
C TYR A 54 -9.37 2.60 -6.61
N CYS A 55 -10.42 3.41 -6.41
CA CYS A 55 -10.78 3.97 -5.13
C CYS A 55 -11.23 2.87 -4.16
N SER A 56 -12.12 1.96 -4.58
CA SER A 56 -12.56 0.87 -3.68
C SER A 56 -11.42 -0.06 -3.30
N LEU A 57 -10.48 -0.34 -4.22
CA LEU A 57 -9.30 -1.14 -3.92
C LEU A 57 -8.42 -0.44 -2.88
N MET A 58 -8.01 0.80 -3.14
CA MET A 58 -7.09 1.52 -2.26
C MET A 58 -7.72 1.81 -0.89
N VAL A 59 -8.95 2.33 -0.86
CA VAL A 59 -9.67 2.57 0.41
C VAL A 59 -9.95 1.25 1.13
N GLY A 60 -10.36 0.22 0.40
CA GLY A 60 -10.62 -1.11 0.94
C GLY A 60 -9.40 -1.73 1.62
N ILE A 61 -8.21 -1.60 1.03
CA ILE A 61 -6.94 -2.02 1.64
C ILE A 61 -6.71 -1.27 2.95
N GLY A 62 -6.86 0.07 2.95
CA GLY A 62 -6.65 0.88 4.15
C GLY A 62 -7.62 0.51 5.29
N ILE A 63 -8.89 0.28 4.97
CA ILE A 63 -9.89 -0.20 5.92
C ILE A 63 -9.54 -1.60 6.43
N ALA A 64 -9.13 -2.52 5.54
CA ALA A 64 -8.73 -3.87 5.93
C ALA A 64 -7.55 -3.86 6.91
N LEU A 65 -6.54 -3.02 6.66
CA LEU A 65 -5.41 -2.83 7.58
C LEU A 65 -5.87 -2.35 8.96
N ALA A 66 -6.77 -1.36 9.01
CA ALA A 66 -7.32 -0.82 10.24
C ALA A 66 -8.18 -1.84 11.00
N LEU A 67 -9.02 -2.60 10.30
CA LEU A 67 -9.86 -3.64 10.91
C LEU A 67 -9.02 -4.80 11.46
N ILE A 68 -8.03 -5.29 10.70
CA ILE A 68 -7.12 -6.33 11.19
C ILE A 68 -6.40 -5.85 12.45
N PHE A 69 -5.94 -4.60 12.49
CA PHE A 69 -5.33 -4.04 13.67
C PHE A 69 -6.31 -3.99 14.85
N TYR A 70 -7.53 -3.52 14.60
CA TYR A 70 -8.58 -3.41 15.60
C TYR A 70 -8.98 -4.77 16.21
N PHE A 71 -9.12 -5.81 15.40
CA PHE A 71 -9.54 -7.14 15.88
C PHE A 71 -8.39 -7.93 16.47
N SER A 72 -7.22 -7.94 15.83
CA SER A 72 -6.09 -8.74 16.31
C SER A 72 -5.36 -8.13 17.51
N LYS A 73 -5.60 -6.85 17.81
CA LYS A 73 -4.92 -6.06 18.85
C LYS A 73 -3.39 -6.05 18.69
N THR A 74 -2.89 -6.41 17.52
CA THR A 74 -1.46 -6.41 17.18
C THR A 74 -1.25 -5.77 15.80
N TRP A 75 -0.19 -4.99 15.67
CA TRP A 75 0.18 -4.35 14.40
C TRP A 75 0.84 -5.32 13.42
N ILE A 76 1.32 -6.47 13.89
CA ILE A 76 2.12 -7.41 13.09
C ILE A 76 1.36 -7.92 11.87
N TYR A 77 0.09 -8.31 12.02
CA TYR A 77 -0.69 -8.86 10.90
C TYR A 77 -1.03 -7.80 9.86
N SER A 78 -1.41 -6.59 10.28
CA SER A 78 -1.61 -5.48 9.36
C SER A 78 -0.32 -5.09 8.65
N ALA A 79 0.82 -5.07 9.36
CA ALA A 79 2.11 -4.77 8.74
C ALA A 79 2.51 -5.84 7.71
N ILE A 80 2.28 -7.13 8.00
CA ILE A 80 2.50 -8.22 7.03
C ILE A 80 1.63 -8.03 5.80
N LEU A 81 0.34 -7.71 5.98
CA LEU A 81 -0.56 -7.45 4.86
C LEU A 81 -0.08 -6.26 4.02
N ALA A 82 0.27 -5.14 4.65
CA ALA A 82 0.77 -3.95 3.96
C ALA A 82 2.04 -4.27 3.16
N VAL A 83 3.03 -4.92 3.78
CA VAL A 83 4.27 -5.33 3.10
C VAL A 83 3.98 -6.25 1.91
N THR A 84 3.04 -7.19 2.05
CA THR A 84 2.67 -8.13 0.98
C THR A 84 2.07 -7.40 -0.22
N ILE A 85 1.16 -6.45 0.03
CA ILE A 85 0.51 -5.65 -1.02
C ILE A 85 1.54 -4.78 -1.74
N VAL A 86 2.35 -4.03 -0.99
CA VAL A 86 3.37 -3.14 -1.60
C VAL A 86 4.42 -3.95 -2.36
N SER A 87 4.84 -5.11 -1.84
CA SER A 87 5.75 -6.01 -2.57
C SER A 87 5.14 -6.52 -3.87
N SER A 88 3.82 -6.80 -3.88
CA SER A 88 3.10 -7.21 -5.08
C SER A 88 3.05 -6.07 -6.11
N PHE A 89 2.82 -4.84 -5.66
CA PHE A 89 2.87 -3.63 -6.49
C PHE A 89 4.23 -3.42 -7.16
N ILE A 90 5.33 -3.66 -6.44
CA ILE A 90 6.68 -3.63 -7.02
C ILE A 90 6.82 -4.73 -8.07
N ALA A 91 6.47 -5.97 -7.73
CA ALA A 91 6.59 -7.12 -8.63
C ALA A 91 5.82 -6.92 -9.95
N PHE A 92 4.57 -6.46 -9.88
CA PHE A 92 3.75 -6.20 -11.07
C PHE A 92 4.28 -5.03 -11.91
N ARG A 93 4.89 -4.00 -11.30
CA ARG A 93 5.56 -2.94 -12.07
C ARG A 93 6.79 -3.46 -12.81
N LEU A 94 7.60 -4.31 -12.17
CA LEU A 94 8.75 -4.93 -12.82
C LEU A 94 8.30 -5.84 -13.97
N LEU A 95 7.30 -6.69 -13.75
CA LEU A 95 6.72 -7.53 -14.80
C LEU A 95 6.18 -6.70 -15.96
N GLY A 96 5.41 -5.64 -15.68
CA GLY A 96 4.90 -4.72 -16.71
C GLY A 96 6.03 -4.07 -17.51
N SER A 97 7.12 -3.69 -16.86
CA SER A 97 8.29 -3.14 -17.54
C SER A 97 9.01 -4.17 -18.42
N ILE A 98 9.14 -5.41 -17.98
CA ILE A 98 9.70 -6.50 -18.78
C ILE A 98 8.84 -6.74 -20.03
N MET A 99 7.51 -6.76 -19.88
CA MET A 99 6.59 -6.99 -20.99
C MET A 99 6.58 -5.85 -22.02
N LEU A 100 6.71 -4.60 -21.56
CA LEU A 100 6.63 -3.41 -22.42
C LEU A 100 8.00 -2.89 -22.86
N GLY A 101 9.10 -3.43 -22.34
CA GLY A 101 10.47 -3.06 -22.69
C GLY A 101 10.90 -1.65 -22.25
N ALA A 102 10.09 -0.98 -21.43
CA ALA A 102 10.34 0.40 -20.98
C ALA A 102 9.84 0.61 -19.55
N MET A 103 10.43 1.59 -18.87
CA MET A 103 9.96 2.06 -17.56
C MET A 103 9.99 3.58 -17.56
N SER A 104 8.87 4.22 -17.22
CA SER A 104 8.84 5.68 -17.09
C SER A 104 9.55 6.14 -15.81
N SER A 105 10.04 7.39 -15.79
CA SER A 105 10.64 8.00 -14.60
C SER A 105 9.68 8.00 -13.39
N THR A 106 8.37 8.10 -13.65
CA THR A 106 7.32 7.99 -12.64
C THR A 106 7.26 6.59 -12.03
N GLN A 107 7.36 5.53 -12.85
CA GLN A 107 7.36 4.15 -12.34
C GLN A 107 8.60 3.85 -11.51
N ILE A 108 9.77 4.35 -11.91
CA ILE A 108 11.01 4.24 -11.13
C ILE A 108 10.84 4.93 -9.77
N SER A 109 10.29 6.14 -9.76
CA SER A 109 10.02 6.89 -8.53
C SER A 109 9.08 6.13 -7.59
N PHE A 110 8.03 5.50 -8.12
CA PHE A 110 7.14 4.66 -7.30
C PHE A 110 7.87 3.45 -6.72
N ILE A 111 8.63 2.71 -7.53
CA ILE A 111 9.38 1.54 -7.07
C ILE A 111 10.34 1.92 -5.93
N LEU A 112 11.04 3.06 -6.02
CA LEU A 112 11.96 3.51 -4.98
C LEU A 112 11.24 3.77 -3.65
N VAL A 113 10.11 4.46 -3.68
CA VAL A 113 9.31 4.74 -2.47
C VAL A 113 8.77 3.43 -1.88
N GLU A 114 8.20 2.56 -2.72
CA GLU A 114 7.64 1.27 -2.30
C GLU A 114 8.71 0.34 -1.71
N LEU A 115 9.93 0.36 -2.24
CA LEU A 115 11.05 -0.40 -1.68
C LEU A 115 11.41 0.07 -0.27
N ILE A 116 11.37 1.38 -0.01
CA ILE A 116 11.60 1.94 1.33
C ILE A 116 10.50 1.50 2.29
N GLU A 117 9.23 1.59 1.87
CA GLU A 117 8.08 1.16 2.66
C GLU A 117 8.18 -0.32 3.04
N VAL A 118 8.47 -1.18 2.06
CA VAL A 118 8.68 -2.62 2.27
C VAL A 118 9.87 -2.89 3.18
N ALA A 119 11.00 -2.21 2.98
CA ALA A 119 12.19 -2.39 3.82
C ALA A 119 11.90 -2.02 5.28
N VAL A 120 11.26 -0.88 5.53
CA VAL A 120 10.87 -0.46 6.88
C VAL A 120 9.92 -1.47 7.51
N GLY A 121 8.88 -1.90 6.78
CA GLY A 121 7.93 -2.88 7.26
C GLY A 121 8.57 -4.23 7.61
N LEU A 122 9.42 -4.77 6.72
CA LEU A 122 10.13 -6.02 6.94
C LEU A 122 11.08 -5.93 8.14
N LEU A 123 11.85 -4.85 8.27
CA LEU A 123 12.76 -4.65 9.40
C LEU A 123 12.01 -4.63 10.73
N LEU A 124 10.87 -3.94 10.80
CA LEU A 124 10.03 -3.90 12.01
C LEU A 124 9.49 -5.31 12.34
N ILE A 125 8.96 -6.03 11.35
CA ILE A 125 8.42 -7.38 11.54
C ILE A 125 9.50 -8.35 12.02
N ILE A 126 10.67 -8.38 11.37
CA ILE A 126 11.79 -9.26 11.74
C ILE A 126 12.24 -8.96 13.17
N LYS A 127 12.46 -7.68 13.49
CA LYS A 127 12.92 -7.27 14.82
C LYS A 127 11.88 -7.58 15.91
N SER A 128 10.59 -7.55 15.58
CA SER A 128 9.52 -7.94 16.51
C SER A 128 9.50 -9.43 16.83
N ARG A 129 9.92 -10.30 15.90
CA ARG A 129 9.96 -11.76 16.08
C ARG A 129 11.19 -12.24 16.85
N GLN A 130 12.31 -11.52 16.74
CA GLN A 130 13.57 -11.86 17.43
C GLN A 130 13.56 -11.53 18.92
N VAL A 131 12.54 -10.80 19.41
CA VAL A 131 12.41 -10.48 20.84
C VAL A 131 11.50 -11.53 21.49
N PRO A 132 12.02 -12.40 22.38
CA PRO A 132 11.18 -13.36 23.08
C PRO A 132 10.09 -12.62 23.88
N ARG A 133 8.83 -13.04 23.73
CA ARG A 133 7.71 -12.58 24.55
C ARG A 133 7.88 -13.15 25.96
N VAL A 134 8.76 -12.57 26.78
CA VAL A 134 9.01 -13.02 28.16
C VAL A 134 7.91 -12.55 29.14
N TYR A 135 6.95 -11.73 28.70
CA TYR A 135 5.85 -11.28 29.55
C TYR A 135 4.52 -11.32 28.80
N ALA A 136 3.91 -12.50 28.77
CA ALA A 136 2.47 -12.66 28.61
C ALA A 136 1.98 -13.44 29.83
N GLY A 137 1.85 -12.71 30.94
CA GLY A 137 1.04 -13.11 32.09
C GLY A 137 -0.34 -12.49 31.96
#